data_AF-A0A0B8PJ74-F1
#
_entry.id   AF-A0A0B8PJ74-F1
#
_cell.length_a   1.000
_cell.length_b   1.000
_cell.length_c   1.000
_cell.angle_alpha   90.00
_cell.angle_beta   90.00
_cell.angle_gamma   90.00
#
_symmetry.space_group_name_H-M   'P 1'
#
loop_
_entity.id
_entity.type
_entity.pdbx_description
1 polymer ?
#
loop_
_entity_poly.entity_id
_entity_poly.type
_entity_poly.pdbx_seq_one_letter_code
_entity_poly.pdbx_strand_id
1 'polypeptide(L)'
;MKLLKTSAALLVSAALLAGCNSDSSDSETQMGDVKLATFNLSFDRDTLEGLNAELNVEPARQNVLVAAYLNEELTDESEIELAEHIIQIRNVAAIIQTQRPNVIMMAEFNNDGTGEDLSHLEAFQKNYLSVAQSSEGAGGAPNLEPIEFPFAESYATNTGLVSGIDLDRDGSDGTQLPGDAWGFGFYHGQYAFALMSQYKIDTANTRTFQEFKWKDLDNASIPTVTLCDEPIPAELSCGENWYTAEQWEQVRLSSKNHVDAPILVPNSKGELETVHLLMSHPTPPVFDAGRNQAMNAAEVEFWNHYIQDAEFIYDDNGVTGGLDEGNHL
;
A
#
# COMPACT_ATOMS: atom_id res chain seq x y z
N MET A 1 -56.67 -23.31 -33.83
CA MET A 1 -55.55 -24.09 -34.38
C MET A 1 -54.89 -23.24 -35.46
N LYS A 2 -53.64 -22.76 -35.22
CA LYS A 2 -52.57 -22.36 -36.17
C LYS A 2 -52.96 -21.60 -37.46
N LEU A 3 -52.42 -20.43 -37.85
CA LEU A 3 -51.03 -20.07 -38.23
C LEU A 3 -51.07 -18.57 -38.64
N LEU A 4 -50.21 -17.70 -38.09
CA LEU A 4 -48.96 -17.14 -38.67
C LEU A 4 -49.10 -16.01 -39.71
N LYS A 5 -48.62 -14.83 -39.29
CA LYS A 5 -47.80 -13.78 -39.95
C LYS A 5 -47.85 -13.65 -41.50
N THR A 6 -48.05 -12.44 -42.01
CA THR A 6 -46.97 -11.58 -42.59
C THR A 6 -47.47 -10.23 -43.15
N SER A 7 -46.49 -9.33 -43.29
CA SER A 7 -46.46 -7.87 -43.46
C SER A 7 -46.89 -7.29 -44.83
N ALA A 8 -47.24 -5.99 -44.84
CA ALA A 8 -46.96 -4.94 -45.85
C ALA A 8 -47.89 -3.74 -45.57
N ALA A 9 -47.61 -2.45 -45.78
CA ALA A 9 -46.43 -1.65 -46.13
C ALA A 9 -46.82 -0.17 -45.89
N LEU A 10 -45.82 0.71 -45.88
CA LEU A 10 -45.83 2.18 -45.67
C LEU A 10 -47.06 2.97 -46.18
N LEU A 11 -47.42 4.02 -45.44
CA LEU A 11 -47.68 5.34 -46.05
C LEU A 11 -47.40 6.49 -45.06
N VAL A 12 -46.63 7.45 -45.57
CA VAL A 12 -46.15 8.69 -45.00
C VAL A 12 -47.30 9.65 -44.70
N SER A 13 -47.28 10.31 -43.54
CA SER A 13 -47.85 11.66 -43.38
C SER A 13 -47.18 12.35 -42.20
N ALA A 14 -46.24 13.24 -42.54
CA ALA A 14 -45.77 14.30 -41.67
C ALA A 14 -46.79 15.46 -41.71
N ALA A 15 -47.19 15.96 -40.55
CA ALA A 15 -47.40 17.40 -40.30
C ALA A 15 -47.83 17.65 -38.85
N LEU A 16 -46.92 18.28 -38.11
CA LEU A 16 -47.11 19.41 -37.20
C LEU A 16 -48.08 19.24 -36.02
N LEU A 17 -47.51 19.27 -34.81
CA LEU A 17 -47.81 20.30 -33.83
C LEU A 17 -46.57 20.49 -32.93
N ALA A 18 -46.00 21.69 -32.97
CA ALA A 18 -44.91 22.10 -32.11
C ALA A 18 -45.38 22.12 -30.65
N GLY A 19 -44.78 21.26 -29.83
CA GLY A 19 -44.78 21.36 -28.38
C GLY A 19 -43.35 21.53 -27.92
N CYS A 20 -43.01 22.69 -27.36
CA CYS A 20 -41.77 22.88 -26.63
C CYS A 20 -41.79 21.90 -25.44
N ASN A 21 -40.97 20.84 -25.49
CA ASN A 21 -40.54 20.14 -24.30
C ASN A 21 -39.06 20.45 -24.13
N SER A 22 -38.76 21.39 -23.22
CA SER A 22 -37.43 21.54 -22.66
C SER A 22 -37.21 20.37 -21.70
N ASP A 23 -36.91 19.20 -22.25
CA ASP A 23 -36.24 18.17 -21.47
C ASP A 23 -34.77 18.59 -21.39
N SER A 24 -34.46 19.39 -20.37
CA SER A 24 -33.15 19.30 -19.76
C SER A 24 -33.01 17.85 -19.31
N SER A 25 -32.39 17.03 -20.14
CA SER A 25 -31.78 15.80 -19.67
C SER A 25 -30.72 16.24 -18.68
N ASP A 26 -31.11 16.33 -17.40
CA ASP A 26 -30.19 16.20 -16.29
C ASP A 26 -29.47 14.88 -16.55
N SER A 27 -28.30 15.02 -17.16
CA SER A 27 -27.26 14.02 -17.11
C SER A 27 -26.88 13.94 -15.64
N GLU A 28 -27.67 13.19 -14.86
CA GLU A 28 -27.17 12.57 -13.65
C GLU A 28 -25.96 11.75 -14.11
N THR A 29 -24.78 12.35 -14.02
CA THR A 29 -23.51 11.68 -14.20
C THR A 29 -23.52 10.59 -13.15
N GLN A 30 -23.89 9.37 -13.54
CA GLN A 30 -23.78 8.22 -12.66
C GLN A 30 -22.31 8.12 -12.30
N MET A 31 -22.01 8.56 -11.09
CA MET A 31 -20.68 8.52 -10.55
C MET A 31 -20.32 7.04 -10.40
N GLY A 32 -19.22 6.63 -11.05
CA GLY A 32 -18.83 5.22 -11.09
C GLY A 32 -18.40 4.70 -9.73
N ASP A 33 -18.35 3.36 -9.61
CA ASP A 33 -17.86 2.69 -8.41
C ASP A 33 -16.46 3.18 -8.02
N VAL A 34 -16.25 3.39 -6.71
CA VAL A 34 -14.94 3.75 -6.16
C VAL A 34 -14.11 2.48 -5.95
N LYS A 35 -12.99 2.39 -6.65
CA LYS A 35 -12.07 1.26 -6.59
C LYS A 35 -10.93 1.54 -5.62
N LEU A 36 -10.94 0.84 -4.49
CA LEU A 36 -9.83 0.79 -3.55
C LEU A 36 -8.97 -0.43 -3.88
N ALA A 37 -7.66 -0.27 -3.94
CA ALA A 37 -6.72 -1.35 -4.21
C ALA A 37 -5.58 -1.38 -3.19
N THR A 38 -5.03 -2.57 -2.98
CA THR A 38 -3.71 -2.77 -2.39
C THR A 38 -2.86 -3.52 -3.39
N PHE A 39 -1.58 -3.15 -3.49
CA PHE A 39 -0.63 -3.84 -4.36
C PHE A 39 0.74 -3.87 -3.67
N ASN A 40 1.28 -5.06 -3.49
CA ASN A 40 2.67 -5.23 -3.11
C ASN A 40 3.54 -5.06 -4.37
N LEU A 41 4.33 -3.98 -4.40
CA LEU A 41 5.11 -3.59 -5.57
C LEU A 41 6.47 -4.28 -5.63
N SER A 42 6.99 -4.72 -4.48
CA SER A 42 8.38 -5.15 -4.31
C SER A 42 9.37 -4.14 -4.91
N PHE A 43 9.22 -2.88 -4.50
CA PHE A 43 10.18 -1.79 -4.74
C PHE A 43 11.20 -1.70 -3.60
N ASP A 44 11.44 -2.83 -2.93
CA ASP A 44 12.29 -3.04 -1.77
C ASP A 44 13.79 -3.09 -2.11
N ARG A 45 14.28 -2.06 -2.81
CA ARG A 45 15.72 -1.89 -3.10
C ARG A 45 16.57 -1.83 -1.83
N ASP A 46 17.82 -2.24 -1.97
CA ASP A 46 18.85 -2.21 -0.91
C ASP A 46 19.13 -0.80 -0.37
N THR A 47 18.79 0.25 -1.13
CA THR A 47 18.86 1.64 -0.67
C THR A 47 17.70 2.47 -1.23
N LEU A 48 17.27 3.49 -0.49
CA LEU A 48 16.32 4.48 -0.99
C LEU A 48 16.88 5.26 -2.19
N GLU A 49 18.18 5.58 -2.18
CA GLU A 49 18.84 6.30 -3.27
C GLU A 49 18.79 5.50 -4.57
N GLY A 50 18.98 4.19 -4.52
CA GLY A 50 18.84 3.28 -5.66
C GLY A 50 17.43 3.30 -6.25
N LEU A 51 16.40 3.12 -5.40
CA LEU A 51 15.00 3.22 -5.83
C LEU A 51 14.71 4.59 -6.46
N ASN A 52 15.17 5.67 -5.83
CA ASN A 52 14.96 7.02 -6.32
C ASN A 52 15.65 7.25 -7.68
N ALA A 53 16.87 6.73 -7.87
CA ALA A 53 17.60 6.82 -9.13
C ALA A 53 16.84 6.11 -10.26
N GLU A 54 16.28 4.93 -10.00
CA GLU A 54 15.44 4.19 -10.95
C GLU A 54 14.17 4.96 -11.31
N LEU A 55 13.43 5.44 -10.30
CA LEU A 55 12.16 6.16 -10.49
C LEU A 55 12.34 7.50 -11.23
N ASN A 56 13.52 8.10 -11.15
CA ASN A 56 13.85 9.36 -11.84
C ASN A 56 14.36 9.17 -13.27
N VAL A 57 14.51 7.94 -13.77
CA VAL A 57 14.89 7.73 -15.17
C VAL A 57 13.77 8.26 -16.07
N GLU A 58 14.05 9.29 -16.86
CA GLU A 58 13.06 9.91 -17.74
C GLU A 58 12.57 8.94 -18.84
N PRO A 59 11.29 9.01 -19.27
CA PRO A 59 10.69 8.03 -20.17
C PRO A 59 11.46 7.79 -21.48
N ALA A 60 12.09 8.83 -22.03
CA ALA A 60 12.92 8.70 -23.23
C ALA A 60 14.14 7.80 -23.01
N ARG A 61 14.79 7.89 -21.85
CA ARG A 61 15.93 7.04 -21.48
C ARG A 61 15.47 5.63 -21.15
N GLN A 62 14.33 5.48 -20.47
CA GLN A 62 13.72 4.18 -20.22
C GLN A 62 13.52 3.41 -21.54
N ASN A 63 12.93 4.05 -22.56
CA ASN A 63 12.70 3.40 -23.86
C ASN A 63 13.99 2.92 -24.54
N VAL A 64 15.07 3.71 -24.44
CA VAL A 64 16.39 3.32 -24.99
C VAL A 64 16.96 2.12 -24.25
N LEU A 65 16.96 2.15 -22.91
CA LEU A 65 17.50 1.07 -22.08
C LEU A 65 16.73 -0.23 -22.27
N VAL A 66 15.40 -0.17 -22.21
CA VAL A 66 14.55 -1.36 -22.36
C VAL A 66 14.68 -1.97 -23.76
N ALA A 67 14.72 -1.15 -24.82
CA ALA A 67 14.92 -1.67 -26.17
C ALA A 67 16.28 -2.36 -26.32
N ALA A 68 17.35 -1.73 -25.81
CA ALA A 68 18.69 -2.32 -25.86
C ALA A 68 18.77 -3.63 -25.04
N TYR A 69 18.14 -3.67 -23.87
CA TYR A 69 18.06 -4.88 -23.04
C TYR A 69 17.36 -6.02 -23.79
N LEU A 70 16.17 -5.77 -24.36
CA LEU A 70 15.39 -6.78 -25.07
C LEU A 70 16.05 -7.27 -26.37
N ASN A 71 16.93 -6.46 -26.97
CA ASN A 71 17.72 -6.84 -28.14
C ASN A 71 19.07 -7.48 -27.77
N GLU A 72 19.35 -7.71 -26.48
CA GLU A 72 20.64 -8.23 -25.98
C GLU A 72 21.84 -7.34 -26.37
N GLU A 73 21.63 -6.02 -26.44
CA GLU A 73 22.64 -5.04 -26.88
C GLU A 73 23.41 -4.39 -25.70
N LEU A 74 22.91 -4.55 -24.47
CA LEU A 74 23.58 -4.05 -23.27
C LEU A 74 24.70 -5.00 -22.84
N THR A 75 25.87 -4.44 -22.53
CA THR A 75 27.03 -5.20 -22.03
C THR A 75 27.52 -4.74 -20.66
N ASP A 76 27.07 -3.57 -20.21
CA ASP A 76 27.40 -3.05 -18.88
C ASP A 76 26.42 -3.63 -17.86
N GLU A 77 26.93 -4.29 -16.82
CA GLU A 77 26.11 -4.98 -15.82
C GLU A 77 25.16 -4.02 -15.08
N SER A 78 25.58 -2.77 -14.84
CA SER A 78 24.73 -1.78 -14.16
C SER A 78 23.63 -1.24 -15.06
N GLU A 79 23.86 -1.11 -16.37
CA GLU A 79 22.81 -0.78 -17.33
C GLU A 79 21.80 -1.93 -17.52
N ILE A 80 22.26 -3.18 -17.46
CA ILE A 80 21.41 -4.38 -17.51
C ILE A 80 20.48 -4.39 -16.30
N GLU A 81 21.03 -4.29 -15.08
CA GLU A 81 20.26 -4.25 -13.83
C GLU A 81 19.25 -3.09 -13.82
N LEU A 82 19.68 -1.89 -14.20
CA LEU A 82 18.78 -0.74 -14.30
C LEU A 82 17.65 -0.97 -15.31
N ALA A 83 17.93 -1.61 -16.45
CA ALA A 83 16.89 -1.93 -17.43
C ALA A 83 15.89 -2.94 -16.87
N GLU A 84 16.34 -3.96 -16.14
CA GLU A 84 15.47 -4.94 -15.48
C GLU A 84 14.54 -4.29 -14.45
N HIS A 85 15.08 -3.40 -13.62
CA HIS A 85 14.29 -2.64 -12.66
C HIS A 85 13.28 -1.70 -13.34
N ILE A 86 13.68 -0.99 -14.40
CA ILE A 86 12.75 -0.17 -15.19
C ILE A 86 11.63 -1.04 -15.79
N ILE A 87 11.94 -2.23 -16.29
CA ILE A 87 10.94 -3.18 -16.81
C ILE A 87 9.95 -3.58 -15.70
N GLN A 88 10.45 -3.92 -14.50
CA GLN A 88 9.60 -4.22 -13.34
C GLN A 88 8.65 -3.05 -13.02
N ILE A 89 9.17 -1.83 -12.90
CA ILE A 89 8.39 -0.64 -12.54
C ILE A 89 7.34 -0.34 -13.64
N ARG A 90 7.70 -0.47 -14.93
CA ARG A 90 6.75 -0.31 -16.05
C ARG A 90 5.65 -1.36 -16.03
N ASN A 91 5.96 -2.62 -15.70
CA ASN A 91 4.95 -3.67 -15.58
C ASN A 91 3.99 -3.40 -14.41
N VAL A 92 4.50 -2.92 -13.27
CA VAL A 92 3.67 -2.46 -12.15
C VAL A 92 2.75 -1.32 -12.59
N ALA A 93 3.28 -0.30 -13.26
CA ALA A 93 2.48 0.81 -13.78
C ALA A 93 1.41 0.35 -14.79
N ALA A 94 1.73 -0.63 -15.65
CA ALA A 94 0.78 -1.23 -16.58
C ALA A 94 -0.37 -1.95 -15.86
N ILE A 95 -0.09 -2.66 -14.76
CA ILE A 95 -1.12 -3.28 -13.93
C ILE A 95 -2.04 -2.21 -13.34
N ILE A 96 -1.47 -1.14 -12.76
CA ILE A 96 -2.25 -0.05 -12.17
C ILE A 96 -3.12 0.64 -13.24
N GLN A 97 -2.57 0.93 -14.42
CA GLN A 97 -3.32 1.53 -15.54
C GLN A 97 -4.39 0.60 -16.10
N THR A 98 -4.22 -0.72 -16.00
CA THR A 98 -5.24 -1.71 -16.40
C THR A 98 -6.39 -1.77 -15.38
N GLN A 99 -6.07 -1.83 -14.09
CA GLN A 99 -7.07 -1.99 -13.03
C GLN A 99 -7.83 -0.67 -12.73
N ARG A 100 -7.17 0.46 -12.99
CA ARG A 100 -7.70 1.82 -12.78
C ARG A 100 -8.24 2.04 -11.35
N PRO A 101 -7.46 1.79 -10.29
CA PRO A 101 -7.92 2.09 -8.94
C PRO A 101 -8.06 3.61 -8.74
N ASN A 102 -9.02 4.02 -7.92
CA ASN A 102 -9.15 5.43 -7.50
C ASN A 102 -8.25 5.72 -6.30
N VAL A 103 -8.01 4.72 -5.44
CA VAL A 103 -7.13 4.80 -4.28
C VAL A 103 -6.29 3.53 -4.25
N ILE A 104 -4.99 3.64 -4.04
CA ILE A 104 -4.07 2.50 -3.97
C ILE A 104 -3.12 2.62 -2.78
N MET A 105 -3.15 1.62 -1.91
CA MET A 105 -2.10 1.35 -0.95
C MET A 105 -1.01 0.52 -1.63
N MET A 106 0.22 1.02 -1.61
CA MET A 106 1.39 0.41 -2.24
C MET A 106 2.31 -0.14 -1.15
N ALA A 107 2.29 -1.45 -0.95
CA ALA A 107 3.19 -2.12 -0.02
C ALA A 107 4.57 -2.33 -0.64
N GLU A 108 5.59 -2.37 0.22
CA GLU A 108 7.01 -2.49 -0.16
C GLU A 108 7.45 -1.34 -1.09
N PHE A 109 7.04 -0.13 -0.72
CA PHE A 109 7.50 1.12 -1.31
C PHE A 109 8.42 1.80 -0.30
N ASN A 110 9.74 1.70 -0.51
CA ASN A 110 10.71 2.26 0.43
C ASN A 110 10.56 3.79 0.56
N ASN A 111 10.80 4.31 1.76
CA ASN A 111 10.88 5.74 2.03
C ASN A 111 12.13 6.08 2.86
N ASP A 112 12.22 7.31 3.36
CA ASP A 112 13.31 7.82 4.20
C ASP A 112 13.22 7.43 5.68
N GLY A 113 12.30 6.52 6.02
CA GLY A 113 11.99 6.11 7.39
C GLY A 113 10.95 6.98 8.09
N THR A 114 10.81 8.24 7.67
CA THR A 114 9.88 9.22 8.25
C THR A 114 8.62 9.41 7.40
N GLY A 115 8.69 9.12 6.10
CA GLY A 115 7.62 9.32 5.14
C GLY A 115 7.40 10.79 4.74
N GLU A 116 8.31 11.70 5.10
CA GLU A 116 8.18 13.13 4.80
C GLU A 116 8.60 13.47 3.36
N ASP A 117 9.64 12.81 2.83
CA ASP A 117 10.07 13.00 1.44
C ASP A 117 9.16 12.21 0.48
N LEU A 118 8.38 12.93 -0.33
CA LEU A 118 7.50 12.34 -1.35
C LEU A 118 8.10 12.33 -2.76
N SER A 119 9.35 12.76 -2.94
CA SER A 119 9.97 12.92 -4.26
C SER A 119 9.99 11.62 -5.08
N HIS A 120 10.13 10.47 -4.43
CA HIS A 120 10.05 9.17 -5.09
C HIS A 120 8.62 8.82 -5.57
N LEU A 121 7.58 9.19 -4.83
CA LEU A 121 6.18 9.04 -5.25
C LEU A 121 5.87 9.98 -6.41
N GLU A 122 6.36 11.22 -6.36
CA GLU A 122 6.26 12.19 -7.45
C GLU A 122 6.96 11.68 -8.71
N ALA A 123 8.16 11.10 -8.59
CA ALA A 123 8.89 10.51 -9.69
C ALA A 123 8.15 9.30 -10.30
N PHE A 124 7.60 8.42 -9.45
CA PHE A 124 6.77 7.30 -9.91
C PHE A 124 5.52 7.77 -10.66
N GLN A 125 4.81 8.77 -10.10
CA GLN A 125 3.65 9.38 -10.75
C GLN A 125 4.04 9.98 -12.10
N LYS A 126 5.07 10.83 -12.15
CA LYS A 126 5.49 11.56 -13.35
C LYS A 126 6.01 10.64 -14.46
N ASN A 127 6.94 9.73 -14.11
CA ASN A 127 7.73 9.00 -15.12
C ASN A 127 7.12 7.65 -15.51
N TYR A 128 6.13 7.15 -14.75
CA TYR A 128 5.53 5.84 -15.02
C TYR A 128 4.00 5.87 -15.07
N LEU A 129 3.32 6.45 -14.07
CA LEU A 129 1.85 6.43 -14.02
C LEU A 129 1.21 7.42 -15.01
N SER A 130 1.78 8.61 -15.17
CA SER A 130 1.39 9.63 -16.16
C SER A 130 1.86 9.31 -17.59
N VAL A 131 2.53 8.17 -17.81
CA VAL A 131 3.04 7.74 -19.10
C VAL A 131 2.32 6.47 -19.53
N ALA A 132 1.76 6.45 -20.74
CA ALA A 132 1.05 5.28 -21.27
C ALA A 132 1.97 4.04 -21.25
N GLN A 133 1.52 2.96 -20.61
CA GLN A 133 2.23 1.68 -20.59
C GLN A 133 1.65 0.71 -21.62
N SER A 134 2.31 -0.43 -21.79
CA SER A 134 1.90 -1.52 -22.66
C SER A 134 1.26 -2.65 -21.83
N SER A 135 0.09 -3.12 -22.25
CA SER A 135 -0.56 -4.30 -21.65
C SER A 135 0.16 -5.61 -21.94
N GLU A 136 1.08 -5.62 -22.92
CA GLU A 136 1.90 -6.78 -23.30
C GLU A 136 3.25 -6.81 -22.56
N GLY A 137 3.45 -5.90 -21.60
CA GLY A 137 4.72 -5.70 -20.89
C GLY A 137 5.67 -4.75 -21.63
N ALA A 138 6.88 -4.58 -21.08
CA ALA A 138 7.81 -3.52 -21.45
C ALA A 138 8.30 -3.49 -22.92
N GLY A 139 8.13 -4.59 -23.67
CA GLY A 139 8.46 -4.69 -25.11
C GLY A 139 7.31 -4.38 -26.07
N GLY A 140 6.07 -4.27 -25.58
CA GLY A 140 4.91 -3.94 -26.40
C GLY A 140 4.74 -2.45 -26.66
N ALA A 141 3.95 -2.11 -27.68
CA ALA A 141 3.60 -0.72 -27.96
C ALA A 141 2.67 -0.17 -26.87
N PRO A 142 2.87 1.08 -26.37
CA PRO A 142 1.98 1.69 -25.40
C PRO A 142 0.53 1.74 -25.89
N ASN A 143 -0.39 1.21 -25.08
CA ASN A 143 -1.81 1.09 -25.43
C ASN A 143 -2.75 1.25 -24.23
N LEU A 144 -2.22 1.48 -23.02
CA LEU A 144 -2.98 1.79 -21.81
C LEU A 144 -3.04 3.29 -21.58
N GLU A 145 -4.14 3.76 -21.01
CA GLU A 145 -4.32 5.17 -20.65
C GLU A 145 -3.55 5.52 -19.37
N PRO A 146 -2.79 6.63 -19.36
CA PRO A 146 -2.18 7.17 -18.16
C PRO A 146 -3.16 7.33 -16.99
N ILE A 147 -2.63 7.23 -15.77
CA ILE A 147 -3.38 7.42 -14.53
C ILE A 147 -2.69 8.45 -13.64
N GLU A 148 -3.48 9.34 -13.05
CA GLU A 148 -3.00 10.39 -12.16
C GLU A 148 -3.63 10.26 -10.79
N PHE A 149 -2.79 10.36 -9.76
CA PHE A 149 -3.14 10.46 -8.36
C PHE A 149 -2.66 11.82 -7.84
N PRO A 150 -3.53 12.85 -7.80
CA PRO A 150 -3.17 14.19 -7.29
C PRO A 150 -2.82 14.23 -5.81
N PHE A 151 -3.17 13.19 -5.04
CA PHE A 151 -2.85 13.09 -3.62
C PHE A 151 -1.98 11.87 -3.37
N ALA A 152 -0.91 12.05 -2.62
CA ALA A 152 -0.01 10.99 -2.19
C ALA A 152 0.44 11.25 -0.76
N GLU A 153 0.58 10.18 0.01
CA GLU A 153 1.15 10.20 1.36
C GLU A 153 2.10 9.03 1.54
N SER A 154 3.14 9.25 2.34
CA SER A 154 3.95 8.20 2.93
C SER A 154 3.91 8.38 4.44
N TYR A 155 4.32 7.34 5.16
CA TYR A 155 4.19 7.29 6.62
C TYR A 155 5.49 6.82 7.24
N ALA A 156 5.79 7.32 8.44
CA ALA A 156 6.89 6.84 9.23
C ALA A 156 6.76 5.32 9.46
N THR A 157 7.89 4.62 9.50
CA THR A 157 7.93 3.17 9.62
C THR A 157 8.92 2.69 10.68
N ASN A 158 8.59 1.57 11.32
CA ASN A 158 9.46 0.83 12.22
C ASN A 158 10.50 -0.03 11.47
N THR A 159 10.33 -0.27 10.17
CA THR A 159 11.25 -1.10 9.40
C THR A 159 12.64 -0.50 9.28
N GLY A 160 13.64 -1.24 9.73
CA GLY A 160 15.03 -0.80 9.79
C GLY A 160 15.32 0.33 10.79
N LEU A 161 14.34 0.73 11.61
CA LEU A 161 14.54 1.66 12.72
C LEU A 161 15.14 0.91 13.90
N VAL A 162 16.43 1.11 14.16
CA VAL A 162 17.16 0.46 15.26
C VAL A 162 16.47 0.68 16.60
N SER A 163 16.23 -0.41 17.33
CA SER A 163 15.52 -0.37 18.62
C SER A 163 16.43 -0.10 19.82
N GLY A 164 17.72 -0.47 19.74
CA GLY A 164 18.62 -0.52 20.89
C GLY A 164 18.37 -1.72 21.81
N ILE A 165 17.64 -2.72 21.32
CA ILE A 165 17.26 -3.95 22.02
C ILE A 165 17.60 -5.15 21.13
N ASP A 166 18.21 -6.20 21.70
CA ASP A 166 18.43 -7.48 21.02
C ASP A 166 17.07 -8.19 20.79
N LEU A 167 16.41 -7.89 19.67
CA LEU A 167 15.03 -8.32 19.38
C LEU A 167 14.96 -9.70 18.72
N ASP A 168 16.03 -10.11 18.02
CA ASP A 168 16.13 -11.42 17.38
C ASP A 168 16.91 -12.46 18.21
N ARG A 169 17.48 -12.04 19.35
CA ARG A 169 18.12 -12.87 20.38
C ARG A 169 19.42 -13.50 19.90
N ASP A 170 20.15 -12.81 19.04
CA ASP A 170 21.44 -13.26 18.51
C ASP A 170 22.64 -12.97 19.44
N GLY A 171 22.41 -12.22 20.53
CA GLY A 171 23.42 -11.82 21.52
C GLY A 171 24.14 -10.51 21.20
N SER A 172 23.59 -9.70 20.29
CA SER A 172 24.05 -8.34 19.98
C SER A 172 23.78 -7.34 21.12
N ASP A 173 24.16 -6.08 20.90
CA ASP A 173 23.78 -4.95 21.75
C ASP A 173 22.45 -4.28 21.34
N GLY A 174 21.70 -4.89 20.43
CA GLY A 174 20.42 -4.37 19.95
C GLY A 174 20.53 -3.29 18.87
N THR A 175 21.70 -3.16 18.23
CA THR A 175 21.95 -2.18 17.18
C THR A 175 22.22 -2.79 15.80
N GLN A 176 22.08 -4.12 15.65
CA GLN A 176 22.38 -4.83 14.43
C GLN A 176 21.12 -5.01 13.55
N LEU A 177 21.12 -4.33 12.41
CA LEU A 177 20.13 -4.58 11.37
C LEU A 177 20.42 -5.91 10.66
N PRO A 178 19.38 -6.60 10.15
CA PRO A 178 17.98 -6.20 10.16
C PRO A 178 17.17 -6.65 11.39
N GLY A 179 17.73 -7.53 12.23
CA GLY A 179 17.02 -8.24 13.30
C GLY A 179 16.64 -7.38 14.51
N ASP A 180 17.45 -6.36 14.84
CA ASP A 180 17.23 -5.49 16.00
C ASP A 180 16.43 -4.22 15.71
N ALA A 181 15.92 -4.06 14.49
CA ALA A 181 14.99 -2.98 14.21
C ALA A 181 13.61 -3.27 14.78
N TRP A 182 12.84 -2.21 15.11
CA TRP A 182 11.45 -2.34 15.55
C TRP A 182 10.58 -3.14 14.57
N GLY A 183 10.89 -3.04 13.27
CA GLY A 183 10.50 -4.00 12.25
C GLY A 183 11.69 -4.36 11.37
N PHE A 184 11.69 -5.57 10.83
CA PHE A 184 12.78 -6.07 9.99
C PHE A 184 13.06 -5.14 8.79
N GLY A 185 14.32 -4.75 8.61
CA GLY A 185 14.79 -3.96 7.47
C GLY A 185 16.29 -3.67 7.55
N PHE A 186 16.97 -3.64 6.40
CA PHE A 186 18.41 -3.40 6.28
C PHE A 186 18.78 -1.91 6.38
N TYR A 187 17.81 -1.01 6.24
CA TYR A 187 17.92 0.42 6.54
C TYR A 187 16.56 0.99 6.91
N HIS A 188 16.55 2.12 7.61
CA HIS A 188 15.32 2.78 8.03
C HIS A 188 14.52 3.25 6.81
N GLY A 189 13.30 2.70 6.65
CA GLY A 189 12.43 2.99 5.50
C GLY A 189 12.29 1.86 4.49
N GLN A 190 13.11 0.81 4.55
CA GLN A 190 12.96 -0.36 3.69
C GLN A 190 11.63 -1.08 3.95
N TYR A 191 10.93 -1.59 2.94
CA TYR A 191 9.64 -2.27 3.07
C TYR A 191 8.49 -1.42 3.64
N ALA A 192 8.64 -0.09 3.65
CA ALA A 192 7.56 0.82 3.99
C ALA A 192 6.38 0.69 3.01
N PHE A 193 5.32 1.47 3.24
CA PHE A 193 4.21 1.56 2.31
C PHE A 193 3.83 3.02 2.06
N ALA A 194 3.11 3.23 0.96
CA ALA A 194 2.63 4.54 0.55
C ALA A 194 1.16 4.47 0.12
N LEU A 195 0.52 5.64 0.08
CA LEU A 195 -0.85 5.82 -0.38
C LEU A 195 -0.88 6.79 -1.55
N MET A 196 -1.57 6.45 -2.62
CA MET A 196 -1.89 7.35 -3.73
C MET A 196 -3.39 7.36 -3.98
N SER A 197 -3.97 8.54 -4.21
CA SER A 197 -5.41 8.73 -4.28
C SER A 197 -5.84 9.79 -5.31
N GLN A 198 -6.94 9.52 -6.01
CA GLN A 198 -7.66 10.48 -6.84
C GLN A 198 -8.52 11.44 -6.02
N TYR A 199 -8.81 11.07 -4.78
CA TYR A 199 -9.61 11.82 -3.83
C TYR A 199 -8.74 12.38 -2.72
N LYS A 200 -9.16 13.50 -2.14
CA LYS A 200 -8.39 14.17 -1.10
C LYS A 200 -8.24 13.26 0.12
N ILE A 201 -7.00 13.08 0.57
CA ILE A 201 -6.69 12.47 1.86
C ILE A 201 -6.82 13.56 2.93
N ASP A 202 -7.55 13.27 4.00
CA ASP A 202 -7.70 14.20 5.13
C ASP A 202 -6.56 14.03 6.13
N THR A 203 -5.36 14.42 5.70
CA THR A 203 -4.10 14.30 6.45
C THR A 203 -4.20 14.81 7.90
N ALA A 204 -5.00 15.85 8.14
CA ALA A 204 -5.16 16.44 9.46
C ALA A 204 -5.87 15.51 10.46
N ASN A 205 -6.64 14.53 9.97
CA ASN A 205 -7.35 13.53 10.76
C ASN A 205 -6.78 12.12 10.55
N THR A 206 -5.67 11.98 9.81
CA THR A 206 -4.95 10.70 9.71
C THR A 206 -4.36 10.33 11.06
N ARG A 207 -4.59 9.09 11.50
CA ARG A 207 -4.03 8.54 12.74
C ARG A 207 -3.01 7.47 12.41
N THR A 208 -1.87 7.49 13.11
CA THR A 208 -0.79 6.51 12.97
C THR A 208 -0.50 5.86 14.31
N PHE A 209 -0.06 4.60 14.31
CA PHE A 209 0.17 3.84 15.53
C PHE A 209 1.54 3.13 15.49
N GLN A 210 2.55 3.82 14.97
CA GLN A 210 3.90 3.31 14.84
C GLN A 210 4.46 2.92 16.22
N GLU A 211 4.21 3.73 17.24
CA GLU A 211 4.81 3.58 18.57
C GLU A 211 3.95 2.79 19.56
N PHE A 212 2.74 2.36 19.14
CA PHE A 212 1.84 1.57 19.98
C PHE A 212 2.54 0.28 20.44
N LYS A 213 2.58 0.05 21.75
CA LYS A 213 3.29 -1.09 22.34
C LYS A 213 2.46 -2.36 22.31
N TRP A 214 3.09 -3.48 21.98
CA TRP A 214 2.40 -4.77 21.91
C TRP A 214 1.78 -5.18 23.25
N LYS A 215 2.46 -4.93 24.37
CA LYS A 215 1.93 -5.21 25.71
C LYS A 215 0.63 -4.47 26.06
N ASP A 216 0.35 -3.36 25.38
CA ASP A 216 -0.81 -2.51 25.66
C ASP A 216 -2.05 -2.95 24.86
N LEU A 217 -1.89 -3.91 23.94
CA LEU A 217 -3.02 -4.59 23.30
C LEU A 217 -3.73 -5.48 24.34
N ASP A 218 -5.07 -5.46 24.36
CA ASP A 218 -5.83 -6.29 25.28
C ASP A 218 -5.52 -7.78 25.10
N ASN A 219 -5.43 -8.51 26.22
CA ASN A 219 -5.01 -9.91 26.27
C ASN A 219 -3.62 -10.24 25.69
N ALA A 220 -2.76 -9.23 25.46
CA ALA A 220 -1.40 -9.49 24.98
C ALA A 220 -0.57 -10.28 26.01
N SER A 221 0.24 -11.20 25.49
CA SER A 221 1.20 -11.98 26.26
C SER A 221 2.51 -12.08 25.52
N ILE A 222 3.62 -12.22 26.24
CA ILE A 222 4.93 -12.45 25.63
C ILE A 222 4.86 -13.71 24.75
N PRO A 223 5.22 -13.63 23.46
CA PRO A 223 5.24 -14.80 22.59
C PRO A 223 6.27 -15.81 23.10
N THR A 224 5.96 -17.09 22.92
CA THR A 224 6.88 -18.19 23.25
C THR A 224 7.44 -18.82 21.99
N VAL A 225 8.55 -19.53 22.12
CA VAL A 225 9.09 -20.39 21.07
C VAL A 225 8.14 -21.58 20.86
N THR A 226 7.37 -21.56 19.78
CA THR A 226 6.34 -22.57 19.48
C THR A 226 6.76 -23.53 18.36
N LEU A 227 7.65 -23.10 17.45
CA LEU A 227 8.14 -23.92 16.33
C LEU A 227 9.49 -24.55 16.68
N CYS A 228 9.46 -25.65 17.41
CA CYS A 228 10.66 -26.20 18.04
C CYS A 228 11.59 -27.00 17.12
N ASP A 229 11.16 -27.25 15.88
CA ASP A 229 11.95 -27.88 14.82
C ASP A 229 12.66 -26.85 13.92
N GLU A 230 12.34 -25.57 14.07
CA GLU A 230 13.01 -24.46 13.38
C GLU A 230 14.29 -24.02 14.12
N PRO A 231 15.20 -23.28 13.47
CA PRO A 231 16.34 -22.67 14.17
C PRO A 231 15.86 -21.76 15.31
N ILE A 232 16.27 -22.09 16.54
CA ILE A 232 16.02 -21.29 17.74
C ILE A 232 17.32 -20.55 18.09
N PRO A 233 17.26 -19.24 18.46
CA PRO A 233 18.42 -18.53 18.97
C PRO A 233 19.08 -19.25 20.15
N ALA A 234 20.41 -19.22 20.24
CA ALA A 234 21.16 -20.07 21.18
C ALA A 234 20.82 -19.84 22.66
N GLU A 235 20.28 -18.67 22.99
CA GLU A 235 19.84 -18.31 24.34
C GLU A 235 18.43 -18.80 24.71
N LEU A 236 17.67 -19.31 23.74
CA LEU A 236 16.29 -19.72 23.93
C LEU A 236 16.11 -21.23 23.79
N SER A 237 15.11 -21.77 24.49
CA SER A 237 14.63 -23.14 24.32
C SER A 237 13.17 -23.18 23.86
N CYS A 238 12.76 -24.32 23.28
CA CYS A 238 11.36 -24.61 22.97
C CYS A 238 10.45 -24.34 24.18
N GLY A 239 9.39 -23.55 23.98
CA GLY A 239 8.43 -23.13 25.01
C GLY A 239 8.86 -21.95 25.89
N GLU A 240 10.07 -21.41 25.70
CA GLU A 240 10.54 -20.23 26.42
C GLU A 240 9.95 -18.94 25.85
N ASN A 241 9.81 -17.92 26.70
CA ASN A 241 9.42 -16.58 26.27
C ASN A 241 10.48 -15.98 25.34
N TRP A 242 10.07 -15.45 24.19
CA TRP A 242 10.98 -14.81 23.24
C TRP A 242 11.62 -13.55 23.82
N TYR A 243 10.81 -12.71 24.49
CA TYR A 243 11.28 -11.48 25.11
C TYR A 243 11.46 -11.65 26.62
N THR A 244 12.46 -10.96 27.17
CA THR A 244 12.51 -10.73 28.62
C THR A 244 11.39 -9.77 29.03
N ALA A 245 11.08 -9.70 30.33
CA ALA A 245 10.10 -8.75 30.84
C ALA A 245 10.46 -7.29 30.52
N GLU A 246 11.76 -6.96 30.56
CA GLU A 246 12.26 -5.60 30.28
C GLU A 246 12.17 -5.23 28.80
N GLN A 247 12.41 -6.18 27.91
CA GLN A 247 12.21 -6.01 26.47
C GLN A 247 10.72 -5.83 26.15
N TRP A 248 9.86 -6.69 26.72
CA TRP A 248 8.42 -6.66 26.51
C TRP A 248 7.77 -5.31 26.85
N GLU A 249 8.28 -4.60 27.84
CA GLU A 249 7.81 -3.25 28.20
C GLU A 249 7.99 -2.19 27.08
N GLN A 250 8.78 -2.51 26.06
CA GLN A 250 9.23 -1.59 25.02
C GLN A 250 8.82 -2.00 23.61
N VAL A 251 8.60 -3.30 23.35
CA VAL A 251 8.28 -3.82 22.01
C VAL A 251 7.05 -3.11 21.41
N ARG A 252 7.27 -2.49 20.24
CA ARG A 252 6.20 -1.92 19.40
C ARG A 252 5.42 -3.04 18.71
N LEU A 253 4.11 -2.86 18.56
CA LEU A 253 3.24 -3.84 17.92
C LEU A 253 3.41 -3.85 16.40
N SER A 254 3.38 -2.66 15.79
CA SER A 254 3.43 -2.56 14.34
C SER A 254 4.85 -2.80 13.83
N SER A 255 5.00 -3.68 12.85
CA SER A 255 6.30 -3.86 12.18
C SER A 255 6.64 -2.71 11.23
N LYS A 256 5.62 -2.05 10.66
CA LYS A 256 5.79 -0.88 9.78
C LYS A 256 5.09 0.30 10.45
N ASN A 257 3.78 0.36 10.24
CA ASN A 257 2.85 1.28 10.88
C ASN A 257 1.42 0.72 10.70
N HIS A 258 0.52 1.06 11.61
CA HIS A 258 -0.92 0.98 11.39
C HIS A 258 -1.39 2.40 11.11
N VAL A 259 -2.13 2.62 10.03
CA VAL A 259 -2.58 3.95 9.63
C VAL A 259 -4.06 3.93 9.34
N ASP A 260 -4.82 4.80 9.99
CA ASP A 260 -6.18 5.15 9.58
C ASP A 260 -6.12 6.45 8.77
N ALA A 261 -6.32 6.35 7.46
CA ALA A 261 -6.31 7.48 6.54
C ALA A 261 -7.72 7.78 6.03
N PRO A 262 -8.37 8.88 6.47
CA PRO A 262 -9.69 9.26 5.98
C PRO A 262 -9.58 9.85 4.56
N ILE A 263 -10.39 9.31 3.64
CA ILE A 263 -10.45 9.75 2.24
C ILE A 263 -11.81 10.40 1.96
N LEU A 264 -11.79 11.60 1.39
CA LEU A 264 -13.01 12.35 1.06
C LEU A 264 -13.50 11.98 -0.34
N VAL A 265 -14.40 10.99 -0.39
CA VAL A 265 -14.93 10.41 -1.62
C VAL A 265 -16.29 11.04 -1.92
N PRO A 266 -16.56 11.52 -3.15
CA PRO A 266 -17.90 11.97 -3.50
C PRO A 266 -18.88 10.78 -3.47
N ASN A 267 -20.12 11.00 -3.03
CA ASN A 267 -21.20 10.02 -3.08
C ASN A 267 -22.08 10.24 -4.33
N SER A 268 -23.12 9.42 -4.53
CA SER A 268 -23.99 9.50 -5.71
C SER A 268 -24.73 10.84 -5.88
N LYS A 269 -24.77 11.67 -4.84
CA LYS A 269 -25.35 13.03 -4.86
C LYS A 269 -24.29 14.13 -5.06
N GLY A 270 -23.02 13.76 -5.18
CA GLY A 270 -21.89 14.69 -5.27
C GLY A 270 -21.48 15.31 -3.93
N GLU A 271 -22.00 14.82 -2.81
CA GLU A 271 -21.57 15.23 -1.46
C GLU A 271 -20.34 14.41 -1.05
N LEU A 272 -19.40 15.01 -0.31
CA LEU A 272 -18.23 14.28 0.18
C LEU A 272 -18.62 13.40 1.38
N GLU A 273 -18.22 12.14 1.31
CA GLU A 273 -18.30 11.13 2.36
C GLU A 273 -16.88 10.74 2.77
N THR A 274 -16.67 10.53 4.07
CA THR A 274 -15.39 10.07 4.60
C THR A 274 -15.35 8.56 4.56
N VAL A 275 -14.38 8.01 3.84
CA VAL A 275 -14.06 6.58 3.83
C VAL A 275 -12.74 6.39 4.55
N HIS A 276 -12.75 5.67 5.67
CA HIS A 276 -11.55 5.34 6.43
C HIS A 276 -10.79 4.18 5.76
N LEU A 277 -9.56 4.42 5.35
CA LEU A 277 -8.67 3.37 4.84
C LEU A 277 -7.73 2.92 5.95
N LEU A 278 -8.03 1.77 6.55
CA LEU A 278 -7.21 1.12 7.56
C LEU A 278 -6.08 0.33 6.88
N MET A 279 -4.84 0.82 6.99
CA MET A 279 -3.67 0.30 6.28
C MET A 279 -2.66 -0.29 7.25
N SER A 280 -2.29 -1.54 7.03
CA SER A 280 -1.08 -2.15 7.59
C SER A 280 -0.47 -3.13 6.59
N HIS A 281 0.84 -3.36 6.72
CA HIS A 281 1.55 -4.43 6.01
C HIS A 281 2.24 -5.34 7.04
N PRO A 282 1.48 -6.25 7.69
CA PRO A 282 1.95 -6.99 8.86
C PRO A 282 3.22 -7.80 8.62
N THR A 283 3.88 -8.17 9.69
CA THR A 283 5.02 -9.10 9.70
C THR A 283 4.64 -10.41 9.02
N PRO A 284 5.41 -10.94 8.05
CA PRO A 284 5.15 -12.27 7.52
C PRO A 284 5.17 -13.31 8.65
N PRO A 285 4.18 -14.22 8.77
CA PRO A 285 4.04 -15.14 9.92
C PRO A 285 5.00 -16.35 9.85
N VAL A 286 6.22 -16.13 9.35
CA VAL A 286 7.23 -17.15 9.03
C VAL A 286 8.63 -16.58 9.35
N PHE A 287 9.69 -17.37 9.17
CA PHE A 287 11.12 -17.00 9.33
C PHE A 287 11.70 -17.01 10.75
N ASP A 288 10.91 -17.28 11.78
CA ASP A 288 11.42 -17.48 13.14
C ASP A 288 10.71 -18.64 13.84
N ALA A 289 11.11 -18.91 15.09
CA ALA A 289 10.56 -20.02 15.87
C ALA A 289 9.19 -19.72 16.53
N GLY A 290 8.37 -18.84 15.93
CA GLY A 290 6.97 -18.62 16.30
C GLY A 290 6.60 -17.18 16.72
N ARG A 291 7.59 -16.31 16.92
CA ARG A 291 7.38 -14.90 17.30
C ARG A 291 6.64 -14.14 16.20
N ASN A 292 7.02 -14.32 14.94
CA ASN A 292 6.39 -13.65 13.79
C ASN A 292 4.93 -14.07 13.61
N GLN A 293 4.58 -15.33 13.91
CA GLN A 293 3.19 -15.78 13.90
C GLN A 293 2.35 -15.03 14.93
N ALA A 294 2.87 -14.89 16.15
CA ALA A 294 2.19 -14.16 17.22
C ALA A 294 2.09 -12.65 16.92
N MET A 295 3.17 -12.04 16.39
CA MET A 295 3.18 -10.62 16.03
C MET A 295 2.19 -10.33 14.91
N ASN A 296 2.20 -11.12 13.84
CA ASN A 296 1.24 -10.98 12.73
C ASN A 296 -0.21 -11.06 13.23
N ALA A 297 -0.54 -12.05 14.07
CA ALA A 297 -1.87 -12.19 14.64
C ALA A 297 -2.27 -10.98 15.49
N ALA A 298 -1.35 -10.45 16.30
CA ALA A 298 -1.60 -9.26 17.11
C ALA A 298 -1.74 -7.98 16.28
N GLU A 299 -0.97 -7.82 15.19
CA GLU A 299 -1.11 -6.72 14.24
C GLU A 299 -2.49 -6.73 13.57
N VAL A 300 -3.08 -7.92 13.32
CA VAL A 300 -4.46 -8.05 12.83
C VAL A 300 -5.48 -7.76 13.93
N GLU A 301 -5.28 -8.29 15.13
CA GLU A 301 -6.18 -8.09 16.27
C GLU A 301 -6.29 -6.61 16.68
N PHE A 302 -5.22 -5.82 16.51
CA PHE A 302 -5.26 -4.37 16.70
C PHE A 302 -6.44 -3.72 15.96
N TRP A 303 -6.66 -4.08 14.69
CA TRP A 303 -7.75 -3.49 13.92
C TRP A 303 -9.13 -3.89 14.44
N ASN A 304 -9.27 -5.11 14.97
CA ASN A 304 -10.51 -5.56 15.58
C ASN A 304 -10.88 -4.69 16.79
N HIS A 305 -9.91 -4.36 17.64
CA HIS A 305 -10.10 -3.43 18.75
C HIS A 305 -10.35 -1.99 18.26
N TYR A 306 -9.63 -1.55 17.23
CA TYR A 306 -9.75 -0.21 16.68
C TYR A 306 -11.15 0.09 16.17
N ILE A 307 -11.73 -0.79 15.36
CA ILE A 307 -13.07 -0.60 14.80
C ILE A 307 -14.21 -0.74 15.82
N GLN A 308 -13.89 -1.22 17.03
CA GLN A 308 -14.82 -1.36 18.16
C GLN A 308 -14.65 -0.25 19.20
N ASP A 309 -13.96 0.83 18.84
CA ASP A 309 -13.70 1.99 19.70
C ASP A 309 -13.08 1.61 21.06
N ALA A 310 -12.07 0.74 21.04
CA ALA A 310 -11.41 0.32 22.28
C ALA A 310 -10.64 1.48 22.94
N GLU A 311 -11.00 1.81 24.19
CA GLU A 311 -10.45 2.95 24.95
C GLU A 311 -8.93 2.88 25.19
N PHE A 312 -8.32 1.69 25.16
CA PHE A 312 -6.90 1.52 25.44
C PHE A 312 -5.98 1.90 24.26
N ILE A 313 -6.54 2.04 23.05
CA ILE A 313 -5.77 2.43 21.87
C ILE A 313 -5.34 3.89 22.00
N TYR A 314 -4.10 4.18 21.63
CA TYR A 314 -3.56 5.53 21.52
C TYR A 314 -2.73 5.64 20.24
N ASP A 315 -2.89 6.74 19.51
CA ASP A 315 -2.08 7.03 18.33
C ASP A 315 -0.75 7.73 18.69
N ASP A 316 0.11 7.94 17.70
CA ASP A 316 1.42 8.58 17.87
C ASP A 316 1.33 10.05 18.30
N ASN A 317 0.14 10.68 18.18
CA ASN A 317 -0.15 12.02 18.69
C ASN A 317 -0.77 12.01 20.11
N GLY A 318 -0.97 10.83 20.69
CA GLY A 318 -1.56 10.62 22.02
C GLY A 318 -3.08 10.72 22.06
N VAL A 319 -3.77 10.72 20.92
CA VAL A 319 -5.24 10.63 20.89
C VAL A 319 -5.66 9.21 21.21
N THR A 320 -6.51 9.07 22.23
CA THR A 320 -7.00 7.78 22.72
C THR A 320 -8.34 7.39 22.11
N GLY A 321 -8.65 6.09 22.08
CA GLY A 321 -9.87 5.55 21.51
C GLY A 321 -9.69 5.03 20.09
N GLY A 322 -10.65 4.24 19.63
CA GLY A 322 -10.62 3.63 18.31
C GLY A 322 -11.31 4.52 17.26
N LEU A 323 -11.98 3.88 16.32
CA LEU A 323 -12.82 4.54 15.32
C LEU A 323 -14.23 4.72 15.88
N ASP A 324 -14.72 5.97 15.93
CA ASP A 324 -16.04 6.28 16.51
C ASP A 324 -17.19 5.45 15.89
N GLU A 325 -18.20 5.13 16.71
CA GLU A 325 -19.42 4.49 16.25
C GLU A 325 -20.09 5.29 15.11
N GLY A 326 -20.36 4.61 13.99
CA GLY A 326 -20.98 5.21 12.80
C GLY A 326 -20.02 5.65 11.70
N ASN A 327 -18.70 5.56 11.93
CA ASN A 327 -17.67 5.77 10.90
C ASN A 327 -17.23 4.45 10.21
N HIS A 328 -17.96 3.35 10.45
CA HIS A 328 -17.82 2.10 9.71
C HIS A 328 -18.88 2.02 8.59
N LEU A 329 -18.47 1.57 7.40
CA LEU A 329 -19.36 1.26 6.28
C LEU A 329 -20.16 -0.03 6.50
#